data_AF-A0A954R3D2-F1
#
_entry.id   AF-A0A954R3D2-F1
#
_cell.length_a   1.000
_cell.length_b   1.000
_cell.length_c   1.000
_cell.angle_alpha   90.00
_cell.angle_beta   90.00
_cell.angle_gamma   90.00
#
_symmetry.space_group_name_H-M   'P 1'
#
loop_
_entity.id
_entity.type
_entity.pdbx_description
1 polymer ?
#
loop_
_entity_poly.entity_id
_entity_poly.type
_entity_poly.pdbx_seq_one_letter_code
_entity_poly.pdbx_strand_id
1 'polypeptide(L)'
;MKKQRVGFTLVELLVVIAIIGVLVAMLLPAVQAAREAARRSQCANNMKQIALANHNYHDTYKLLPIGAYGCCWGTWQIAIQPFMEQRALYDKYDHNQKFVSNNHRYSGSLNVPVTRTRLEAHTCPSDQPNA
;
A
#
# COMPACT_ATOMS: atom_id res chain seq x y z
N MET A 1 -49.09 40.51 9.95
CA MET A 1 -48.00 41.24 9.26
C MET A 1 -47.58 40.44 8.03
N LYS A 2 -47.80 40.95 6.82
CA LYS A 2 -47.39 40.27 5.57
C LYS A 2 -45.87 40.36 5.43
N LYS A 3 -45.17 39.23 5.48
CA LYS A 3 -43.73 39.13 5.23
C LYS A 3 -43.49 39.47 3.76
N GLN A 4 -42.88 40.62 3.46
CA GLN A 4 -42.50 40.96 2.08
C GLN A 4 -41.46 39.92 1.61
N ARG A 5 -41.74 39.28 0.47
CA ARG A 5 -40.78 38.40 -0.18
C ARG A 5 -39.82 39.28 -0.98
N VAL A 6 -38.57 39.36 -0.56
CA VAL A 6 -37.47 39.93 -1.34
C VAL A 6 -37.17 38.95 -2.48
N GLY A 7 -37.40 39.38 -3.73
CA GLY A 7 -37.06 38.60 -4.92
C GLY A 7 -35.59 38.79 -5.25
N PHE A 8 -34.91 37.71 -5.63
CA PHE A 8 -33.53 37.74 -6.10
C PHE A 8 -33.50 38.32 -7.52
N THR A 9 -32.57 39.24 -7.80
CA THR A 9 -32.36 39.72 -9.17
C THR A 9 -31.55 38.68 -9.95
N LEU A 10 -31.80 38.59 -11.27
CA LEU A 10 -31.05 37.66 -12.15
C LEU A 10 -29.53 37.91 -12.07
N VAL A 11 -29.14 39.17 -11.91
CA VAL A 11 -27.74 39.61 -11.79
C VAL A 11 -27.09 39.07 -10.52
N GLU A 12 -27.75 39.16 -9.36
CA GLU A 12 -27.21 38.62 -8.11
C GLU A 12 -26.95 37.11 -8.20
N LEU A 13 -27.87 36.36 -8.83
CA LEU A 13 -27.70 34.93 -9.02
C LEU A 13 -26.51 34.61 -9.95
N LEU A 14 -26.35 35.39 -11.03
CA LEU A 14 -25.30 35.18 -12.02
C LEU A 14 -23.91 35.43 -11.44
N VAL A 15 -23.76 36.48 -10.62
CA VAL A 15 -22.50 36.78 -9.91
C VAL A 15 -22.11 35.64 -8.97
N VAL A 16 -23.06 35.09 -8.22
CA VAL A 16 -22.79 33.99 -7.28
C VAL A 16 -22.29 32.74 -8.03
N ILE A 17 -22.95 32.38 -9.13
CA ILE A 17 -22.54 31.23 -9.94
C ILE A 17 -21.15 31.46 -10.54
N ALA A 18 -20.85 32.68 -11.02
CA ALA A 18 -19.52 33.02 -11.55
C ALA A 18 -18.41 32.85 -10.50
N ILE A 19 -18.64 33.33 -9.26
CA ILE A 19 -17.67 33.18 -8.16
C ILE A 19 -17.45 31.70 -7.82
N ILE A 20 -18.53 30.92 -7.68
CA ILE A 20 -18.43 29.47 -7.41
C ILE A 20 -17.66 28.76 -8.53
N GLY A 21 -17.92 29.10 -9.79
CA GLY A 21 -17.23 28.54 -10.95
C GLY A 21 -15.72 28.76 -10.90
N VAL A 22 -15.28 29.99 -10.58
CA VAL A 22 -13.86 30.32 -10.43
C VAL A 22 -13.22 29.56 -9.27
N LEU A 23 -13.90 29.48 -8.11
CA LEU A 23 -13.40 28.73 -6.95
C LEU A 23 -13.22 27.24 -7.28
N VAL A 24 -14.21 26.61 -7.91
CA VAL A 24 -14.14 25.18 -8.28
C VAL A 24 -13.05 24.94 -9.33
N ALA A 25 -12.91 25.83 -10.31
CA ALA A 25 -11.87 25.73 -11.34
C ALA A 25 -10.45 25.72 -10.75
N MET A 26 -10.21 26.49 -9.68
CA MET A 26 -8.93 26.48 -8.97
C MET A 26 -8.76 25.28 -8.03
N LEU A 27 -9.85 24.75 -7.47
CA LEU A 27 -9.80 23.61 -6.54
C LEU A 27 -9.55 22.27 -7.24
N LEU A 28 -10.08 22.07 -8.45
CA LEU A 28 -9.99 20.80 -9.18
C LEU A 28 -8.53 20.34 -9.45
N PRO A 29 -7.63 21.17 -10.00
CA PRO A 29 -6.22 20.78 -10.19
C PRO A 29 -5.50 20.60 -8.84
N ALA A 30 -5.84 21.39 -7.82
CA ALA A 30 -5.22 21.29 -6.50
C ALA A 30 -5.56 19.96 -5.78
N VAL A 31 -6.81 19.51 -5.86
CA VAL A 31 -7.25 18.24 -5.25
C VAL A 31 -6.55 17.03 -5.88
N GLN A 32 -6.29 17.06 -7.19
CA GLN A 32 -5.59 15.99 -7.89
C GLN A 32 -4.11 15.89 -7.45
N ALA A 33 -3.44 17.04 -7.37
CA ALA A 33 -2.06 17.12 -6.87
C ALA A 33 -1.97 16.62 -5.41
N ALA A 34 -2.92 17.01 -4.56
CA ALA A 34 -2.99 16.54 -3.17
C ALA A 34 -3.21 15.02 -3.08
N ARG A 35 -4.09 14.45 -3.92
CA ARG A 35 -4.32 13.00 -3.97
C ARG A 35 -3.08 12.23 -4.37
N GLU A 36 -2.35 12.69 -5.39
CA GLU A 36 -1.11 12.03 -5.82
C GLU A 36 -0.01 12.15 -4.74
N ALA A 37 0.11 13.32 -4.10
CA ALA A 37 1.03 13.48 -2.98
C ALA A 37 0.70 12.52 -1.81
N ALA A 38 -0.58 12.30 -1.52
CA ALA A 38 -1.01 11.35 -0.50
C ALA A 38 -0.67 9.90 -0.90
N ARG A 39 -0.91 9.49 -2.16
CA ARG A 39 -0.53 8.16 -2.67
C ARG A 39 0.97 7.91 -2.57
N ARG A 40 1.78 8.90 -2.98
CA ARG A 40 3.24 8.84 -2.86
C ARG A 40 3.69 8.75 -1.40
N SER A 41 3.06 9.51 -0.50
CA SER A 41 3.38 9.47 0.93
C SER A 41 3.07 8.12 1.54
N GLN A 42 1.94 7.50 1.18
CA GLN A 42 1.59 6.15 1.60
C GLN A 42 2.64 5.13 1.12
N CYS A 43 3.01 5.18 -0.16
CA CYS A 43 4.04 4.32 -0.75
C CYS A 43 5.40 4.48 -0.04
N ALA A 44 5.82 5.71 0.25
CA ALA A 44 7.05 5.98 0.98
C ALA A 44 7.01 5.41 2.41
N ASN A 45 5.86 5.44 3.08
CA ASN A 45 5.70 4.85 4.41
C ASN A 45 5.74 3.32 4.36
N ASN A 46 5.14 2.70 3.35
CA ASN A 46 5.24 1.26 3.12
C ASN A 46 6.72 0.82 2.94
N MET A 47 7.50 1.55 2.12
CA MET A 47 8.94 1.29 1.97
C MET A 47 9.72 1.46 3.28
N LYS A 48 9.37 2.46 4.09
CA LYS A 48 9.98 2.65 5.42
C LYS A 48 9.69 1.47 6.34
N GLN A 49 8.48 0.92 6.34
CA GLN A 49 8.14 -0.26 7.14
C GLN A 49 8.99 -1.48 6.72
N ILE A 50 9.18 -1.68 5.41
CA ILE A 50 10.07 -2.74 4.90
C ILE A 50 11.51 -2.52 5.37
N ALA A 51 12.03 -1.29 5.25
CA ALA A 51 13.39 -0.97 5.67
C ALA A 51 13.59 -1.22 7.18
N LEU A 52 12.64 -0.77 8.02
CA LEU A 52 12.65 -1.02 9.45
C LEU A 52 12.60 -2.52 9.77
N ALA A 53 11.79 -3.30 9.06
CA ALA A 53 11.74 -4.75 9.24
C ALA A 53 13.07 -5.43 8.87
N ASN A 54 13.77 -4.96 7.84
CA ASN A 54 15.11 -5.43 7.49
C ASN A 54 16.14 -5.09 8.57
N HIS A 55 16.08 -3.88 9.15
CA HIS A 55 16.94 -3.50 10.26
C HIS A 55 16.66 -4.33 11.52
N ASN A 56 15.40 -4.55 11.87
CA ASN A 56 15.03 -5.41 13.01
C ASN A 56 15.48 -6.87 12.80
N TYR A 57 15.39 -7.37 11.56
CA TYR A 57 15.93 -8.67 11.19
C TYR A 57 17.45 -8.71 11.42
N HIS A 58 18.18 -7.70 10.93
CA HIS A 58 19.62 -7.58 11.15
C HIS A 58 19.98 -7.48 12.63
N ASP A 59 19.22 -6.76 13.44
CA ASP A 59 19.51 -6.63 14.87
C ASP A 59 19.35 -7.97 15.61
N THR A 60 18.40 -8.79 15.17
CA THR A 60 18.12 -10.13 15.72
C THR A 60 19.13 -11.18 15.25
N TYR A 61 19.40 -11.24 13.94
CA TYR A 61 20.18 -12.31 13.31
C TYR A 61 21.62 -11.93 12.95
N LYS A 62 22.00 -10.66 13.16
CA LYS A 62 23.33 -10.08 12.82
C LYS A 62 23.72 -10.21 11.35
N LEU A 63 22.73 -10.31 10.47
CA LEU A 63 22.87 -10.39 9.03
C LEU A 63 21.62 -9.83 8.34
N LEU A 64 21.78 -9.28 7.14
CA LEU A 64 20.63 -8.86 6.34
C LEU A 64 19.95 -10.07 5.69
N PRO A 65 18.62 -10.04 5.49
CA PRO A 65 17.91 -11.17 4.91
C PRO A 65 18.41 -11.47 3.50
N ILE A 66 18.60 -12.75 3.23
CA ILE A 66 19.12 -13.21 1.94
C ILE A 66 18.04 -12.97 0.87
N GLY A 67 18.44 -12.41 -0.28
CA GLY A 67 17.51 -12.10 -1.37
C GLY A 67 16.71 -13.32 -1.85
N ALA A 68 17.37 -14.47 -1.97
CA ALA A 68 16.75 -15.74 -2.33
C ALA A 68 17.44 -16.94 -1.64
N TYR A 69 16.65 -17.89 -1.14
CA TYR A 69 17.14 -19.14 -0.56
C TYR A 69 17.22 -20.22 -1.65
N GLY A 70 18.34 -20.27 -2.37
CA GLY A 70 18.53 -21.18 -3.51
C GLY A 70 17.54 -20.89 -4.65
N CYS A 71 17.31 -21.88 -5.54
CA CYS A 71 16.40 -21.69 -6.68
C CYS A 71 14.93 -21.48 -6.28
N CYS A 72 14.54 -21.97 -5.09
CA CYS A 72 13.17 -22.42 -4.89
C CYS A 72 12.65 -22.31 -3.45
N TRP A 73 13.44 -21.88 -2.46
CA TRP A 73 13.08 -21.99 -1.03
C TRP A 73 12.66 -20.70 -0.35
N GLY A 74 12.42 -19.66 -1.15
CA GLY A 74 11.84 -18.39 -0.71
C GLY A 74 12.76 -17.21 -0.88
N THR A 75 12.26 -16.04 -0.50
CA THR A 75 12.92 -14.75 -0.65
C THR A 75 13.06 -14.06 0.70
N TRP A 76 13.77 -12.93 0.70
CA TRP A 76 13.88 -12.03 1.85
C TRP A 76 12.51 -11.65 2.46
N GLN A 77 11.45 -11.61 1.64
CA GLN A 77 10.11 -11.21 2.06
C GLN A 77 9.53 -12.13 3.16
N ILE A 78 9.80 -13.44 3.08
CA ILE A 78 9.38 -14.39 4.12
C ILE A 78 10.18 -14.15 5.40
N ALA A 79 11.48 -13.91 5.26
CA ALA A 79 12.38 -13.73 6.41
C ALA A 79 12.02 -12.51 7.27
N ILE A 80 11.60 -11.41 6.64
CA ILE A 80 11.24 -10.18 7.36
C ILE A 80 9.79 -10.14 7.84
N GLN A 81 8.98 -11.14 7.47
CA GLN A 81 7.54 -11.17 7.74
C GLN A 81 7.17 -11.05 9.23
N PRO A 82 7.90 -11.67 10.18
CA PRO A 82 7.66 -11.47 11.62
C PRO A 82 7.89 -10.02 12.09
N PHE A 83 8.75 -9.27 11.40
CA PHE A 83 9.10 -7.89 11.72
C PHE A 83 8.19 -6.86 11.02
N MET A 84 7.22 -7.32 10.23
CA MET A 84 6.20 -6.50 9.57
C MET A 84 4.79 -6.78 10.10
N GLU A 85 4.66 -7.31 11.33
CA GLU A 85 3.36 -7.72 11.91
C GLU A 85 2.62 -8.80 11.10
N GLN A 86 3.37 -9.59 10.32
CA GLN A 86 2.81 -10.66 9.47
C GLN A 86 3.13 -12.06 10.01
N ARG A 87 3.30 -12.20 11.34
CA ARG A 87 3.69 -13.46 11.99
C ARG A 87 2.77 -14.65 11.65
N ALA A 88 1.46 -14.42 11.55
CA ALA A 88 0.50 -15.46 11.19
C ALA A 88 0.72 -16.04 9.77
N LEU A 89 1.27 -15.26 8.85
CA LEU A 89 1.64 -15.76 7.52
C LEU A 89 3.00 -16.48 7.56
N TYR A 90 3.93 -15.99 8.38
CA TYR A 90 5.22 -16.64 8.59
C TYR A 90 5.05 -18.05 9.17
N ASP A 91 4.22 -18.19 10.20
CA ASP A 91 3.96 -19.48 10.86
C ASP A 91 3.24 -20.48 9.93
N LYS A 92 2.53 -20.00 8.90
CA LYS A 92 1.89 -20.84 7.88
C LYS A 92 2.87 -21.31 6.80
N TYR A 93 4.02 -20.68 6.63
CA TYR A 93 5.00 -21.06 5.62
C TYR A 93 5.80 -22.28 6.11
N ASP A 94 5.90 -23.31 5.28
CA ASP A 94 6.71 -24.48 5.59
C ASP A 94 8.19 -24.20 5.30
N HIS A 95 8.96 -24.08 6.39
CA HIS A 95 10.38 -23.77 6.39
C HIS A 95 11.30 -25.01 6.35
N ASN A 96 10.79 -26.19 6.69
CA ASN A 96 11.61 -27.29 7.22
C ASN A 96 11.77 -28.50 6.29
N GLN A 97 11.26 -28.43 5.06
CA GLN A 97 11.20 -29.60 4.16
C GLN A 97 11.94 -29.36 2.83
N LYS A 98 13.08 -28.65 2.88
CA LYS A 98 13.83 -28.17 1.70
C LYS A 98 14.38 -29.25 0.75
N PHE A 99 14.15 -30.53 0.99
CA PHE A 99 14.59 -31.61 0.08
C PHE A 99 13.65 -32.80 0.06
N VAL A 100 12.47 -32.71 0.69
CA VAL A 100 11.54 -33.84 0.82
C VAL A 100 10.62 -33.94 -0.39
N SER A 101 10.17 -32.81 -0.93
CA SER A 101 9.36 -32.77 -2.15
C SER A 101 9.33 -31.35 -2.75
N ASN A 102 8.80 -31.24 -3.95
CA ASN A 102 8.59 -29.94 -4.60
C ASN A 102 7.41 -29.14 -4.01
N ASN A 103 6.56 -29.75 -3.18
CA ASN A 103 5.37 -29.09 -2.61
C ASN A 103 5.72 -28.04 -1.56
N HIS A 104 6.91 -28.13 -0.95
CA HIS A 104 7.43 -27.21 0.07
C HIS A 104 8.24 -26.06 -0.51
N ARG A 105 8.40 -26.00 -1.84
CA ARG A 105 9.05 -24.86 -2.50
C ARG A 105 8.23 -23.60 -2.28
N TYR A 106 8.82 -22.43 -2.49
CA TYR A 106 8.13 -21.14 -2.44
C TYR A 106 6.87 -21.10 -3.33
N SER A 107 6.96 -21.71 -4.51
CA SER A 107 5.85 -21.89 -5.46
C SER A 107 5.13 -23.24 -5.34
N GLY A 108 5.45 -24.04 -4.32
CA GLY A 108 4.85 -25.34 -4.07
C GLY A 108 3.47 -25.22 -3.44
N SER A 109 2.62 -26.24 -3.63
CA SER A 109 1.21 -26.22 -3.23
C SER A 109 0.96 -25.89 -1.74
N LEU A 110 1.91 -26.20 -0.85
CA LEU A 110 1.80 -25.91 0.59
C LEU A 110 2.09 -24.44 0.92
N ASN A 111 3.00 -23.80 0.19
CA ASN A 111 3.42 -22.42 0.45
C ASN A 111 2.70 -21.38 -0.42
N VAL A 112 2.09 -21.80 -1.53
CA VAL A 112 1.28 -20.94 -2.43
C VAL A 112 0.24 -20.07 -1.69
N PRO A 113 -0.48 -20.56 -0.66
CA PRO A 113 -1.41 -19.71 0.09
C PRO A 113 -0.73 -18.51 0.76
N VAL A 114 0.50 -18.68 1.24
CA VAL A 114 1.30 -17.59 1.83
C VAL A 114 1.88 -16.70 0.73
N THR A 115 2.50 -17.30 -0.29
CA THR A 115 3.27 -16.56 -1.31
C THR A 115 2.42 -15.81 -2.32
N ARG A 116 1.14 -16.15 -2.45
CA ARG A 116 0.15 -15.38 -3.24
C ARG A 116 -0.58 -14.32 -2.41
N THR A 117 -0.38 -14.27 -1.11
CA THR A 117 -1.02 -13.23 -0.28
C THR A 117 -0.34 -11.88 -0.57
N ARG A 118 -1.12 -10.95 -1.12
CA ARG A 118 -0.64 -9.58 -1.41
C ARG A 118 -0.65 -8.78 -0.12
N LEU A 119 0.54 -8.37 0.34
CA LEU A 119 0.71 -7.50 1.49
C LEU A 119 0.61 -6.05 1.05
N GLU A 120 -0.23 -5.26 1.73
CA GLU A 120 -0.37 -3.82 1.43
C GLU A 120 0.97 -3.09 1.53
N ALA A 121 1.80 -3.46 2.50
CA ALA A 121 3.14 -2.91 2.70
C ALA A 121 4.09 -3.16 1.51
N HIS A 122 3.84 -4.14 0.65
CA HIS A 122 4.63 -4.40 -0.56
C HIS A 122 4.05 -3.73 -1.82
N THR A 123 3.05 -2.88 -1.67
CA THR A 123 2.32 -2.30 -2.80
C THR A 123 2.10 -0.81 -2.58
N CYS A 124 2.07 -0.06 -3.67
CA CYS A 124 1.74 1.35 -3.67
C CYS A 124 0.36 1.57 -4.29
N PRO A 125 -0.39 2.60 -3.86
CA PRO A 125 -1.75 2.86 -4.38
C PRO A 125 -1.80 3.14 -5.89
N SER A 126 -0.66 3.45 -6.50
CA SER A 126 -0.48 3.66 -7.94
C SER A 126 -0.08 2.40 -8.72
N ASP A 127 0.20 1.29 -8.03
CA ASP A 127 0.63 0.06 -8.69
C ASP A 127 -0.51 -0.53 -9.52
N GLN A 128 -0.15 -1.08 -10.68
CA GLN A 128 -1.11 -1.84 -11.48
C GLN A 128 -1.38 -3.21 -10.83
N PRO A 129 -2.58 -3.79 -11.06
CA PRO A 129 -2.83 -5.17 -10.68
C PRO A 129 -1.80 -6.09 -11.35
N ASN A 130 -1.06 -6.86 -10.55
CA ASN A 130 -0.01 -7.79 -10.98
C ASN A 130 1.29 -7.17 -11.53
N ALA A 131 1.55 -5.88 -11.25
CA ALA A 131 2.91 -5.33 -11.32
C ALA A 131 3.79 -5.89 -10.18
#